data_AF-A0A1S4H5A6-F1
#
_entry.id   AF-A0A1S4H5A6-F1
#
_cell.length_a   1.000
_cell.length_b   1.000
_cell.length_c   1.000
_cell.angle_alpha   90.00
_cell.angle_beta   90.00
_cell.angle_gamma   90.00
#
_symmetry.space_group_name_H-M   'P 1'
#
loop_
_entity.id
_entity.type
_entity.pdbx_description
1 polymer ?
#
loop_
_entity_poly.entity_id
_entity_poly.type
_entity_poly.pdbx_seq_one_letter_code
_entity_poly.pdbx_strand_id
1 'polypeptide(L)'
;MWNDCVKLLAVVGLLFPLCILVNCNDSEDVSLEYETTPTFDVVIAEGKKLKLKVHDYGHRPLCNPVWYFNGRPVSKSRCIPSYGELVCPSVKREDAGRYDLWGGDGSRHSQARLIFSANVQVTRAVERDLPEERIAKVQDEPPPFFERKNRVENDCFCSGVTERCRMALDLYRMRKTYDLSNLTAVRLGGESSGANYIRIPLSVLLGNLITAYGGYMRFPVTEECYTDRSKPCVVMVDKRNMHRAVGYFLPTSHDQRQVQVLLKESNWKLLPAIDELSDRDSGDELTKFIFMSTLSNIHSVYIRGRYRTRSEENILSIDMASSYDEGLGTVTTVEECDCHPGYGGLSCERCEKGYLRTYDSISPEGICLSIPELWELHKKIYRQN
;
A
#
# COMPACT_ATOMS: atom_id res chain seq x y z
N MET A 1 -72.31 1.65 -13.57
CA MET A 1 -72.81 0.81 -14.68
C MET A 1 -71.78 -0.26 -14.94
N TRP A 2 -72.19 -1.53 -14.71
CA TRP A 2 -71.81 -2.76 -15.42
C TRP A 2 -71.05 -2.55 -16.76
N ASN A 3 -70.15 -3.41 -17.26
CA ASN A 3 -69.97 -4.87 -17.23
C ASN A 3 -68.58 -5.13 -17.88
N ASP A 4 -67.73 -6.02 -17.36
CA ASP A 4 -67.62 -7.47 -17.66
C ASP A 4 -67.19 -7.92 -19.07
N CYS A 5 -66.28 -8.91 -19.03
CA CYS A 5 -66.05 -10.05 -19.95
C CYS A 5 -65.14 -9.86 -21.18
N VAL A 6 -63.96 -10.50 -21.30
CA VAL A 6 -63.56 -11.94 -21.33
C VAL A 6 -63.45 -12.51 -22.76
N LYS A 7 -62.29 -13.15 -23.04
CA LYS A 7 -61.88 -14.15 -24.08
C LYS A 7 -60.88 -13.63 -25.13
N LEU A 8 -59.58 -13.98 -25.13
CA LEU A 8 -58.81 -15.25 -25.19
C LEU A 8 -58.63 -15.81 -26.63
N LEU A 9 -57.37 -16.19 -26.93
CA LEU A 9 -56.76 -16.93 -28.07
C LEU A 9 -56.01 -16.05 -29.10
N ALA A 10 -54.79 -16.34 -29.56
CA ALA A 10 -53.73 -17.31 -29.24
C ALA A 10 -52.51 -17.04 -30.18
N VAL A 11 -51.28 -17.05 -29.65
CA VAL A 11 -50.05 -17.73 -30.17
C VAL A 11 -49.45 -17.15 -31.50
N VAL A 12 -48.19 -16.73 -31.71
CA VAL A 12 -46.81 -17.10 -31.29
C VAL A 12 -45.88 -15.86 -31.43
N GLY A 13 -44.83 -15.72 -30.61
CA GLY A 13 -43.76 -14.74 -30.88
C GLY A 13 -42.59 -14.70 -29.88
N LEU A 14 -41.64 -15.61 -30.07
CA LEU A 14 -40.22 -15.71 -29.67
C LEU A 14 -39.48 -14.55 -28.92
N LEU A 15 -38.71 -14.98 -27.89
CA LEU A 15 -37.31 -14.63 -27.52
C LEU A 15 -36.95 -13.25 -26.88
N PHE A 16 -36.68 -13.23 -25.56
CA PHE A 16 -35.35 -13.12 -24.88
C PHE A 16 -35.53 -12.78 -23.37
N PRO A 17 -34.60 -13.17 -22.48
CA PRO A 17 -34.83 -13.28 -21.03
C PRO A 17 -34.39 -12.02 -20.25
N LEU A 18 -35.23 -11.59 -19.30
CA LEU A 18 -34.80 -10.79 -18.16
C LEU A 18 -34.17 -11.72 -17.12
N CYS A 19 -32.88 -11.53 -16.85
CA CYS A 19 -32.22 -12.07 -15.68
C CYS A 19 -32.81 -11.43 -14.42
N ILE A 20 -33.40 -12.27 -13.58
CA ILE A 20 -33.71 -11.97 -12.18
C ILE A 20 -32.36 -11.83 -11.46
N LEU A 21 -32.03 -10.61 -11.06
CA LEU A 21 -31.01 -10.39 -10.03
C LEU A 21 -31.55 -10.96 -8.72
N VAL A 22 -30.84 -11.97 -8.21
CA VAL A 22 -31.01 -12.49 -6.86
C VAL A 22 -30.62 -11.37 -5.89
N ASN A 23 -31.60 -10.89 -5.13
CA ASN A 23 -31.37 -10.10 -3.92
C ASN A 23 -30.56 -10.95 -2.93
N CYS A 24 -29.45 -10.42 -2.43
CA CYS A 24 -28.96 -10.79 -1.10
C CYS A 24 -29.34 -9.65 -0.16
N ASN A 25 -30.56 -9.77 0.39
CA ASN A 25 -30.95 -9.08 1.60
C ASN A 25 -30.29 -9.79 2.80
N ASP A 26 -30.09 -9.06 3.90
CA ASP A 26 -29.58 -9.55 5.19
C ASP A 26 -30.06 -10.96 5.51
N SER A 27 -29.12 -11.91 5.63
CA SER A 27 -29.37 -13.21 6.23
C SER A 27 -28.85 -13.20 7.66
N GLU A 28 -29.75 -13.58 8.54
CA GLU A 28 -29.62 -13.78 9.97
C GLU A 28 -28.35 -14.54 10.40
N ASP A 29 -28.01 -14.32 11.66
CA ASP A 29 -27.06 -15.03 12.51
C ASP A 29 -26.98 -16.54 12.18
N VAL A 30 -25.97 -16.96 11.41
CA VAL A 30 -25.63 -18.38 11.21
C VAL A 30 -24.38 -18.69 12.03
N SER A 31 -24.59 -19.28 13.20
CA SER A 31 -23.58 -20.06 13.91
C SER A 31 -23.03 -21.16 13.00
N LEU A 32 -21.81 -20.98 12.47
CA LEU A 32 -21.16 -21.98 11.61
C LEU A 32 -20.18 -22.84 12.42
N GLU A 33 -20.50 -24.12 12.45
CA GLU A 33 -19.75 -25.24 13.02
C GLU A 33 -18.29 -25.29 12.51
N TYR A 34 -17.40 -25.79 13.37
CA TYR A 34 -15.97 -26.00 13.10
C TYR A 34 -15.75 -27.00 11.95
N GLU A 35 -15.60 -26.51 10.71
CA GLU A 35 -15.02 -27.33 9.64
C GLU A 35 -13.56 -27.66 9.97
N THR A 36 -13.23 -28.93 10.18
CA THR A 36 -11.87 -29.40 10.47
C THR A 36 -10.91 -29.14 9.30
N THR A 37 -9.71 -28.63 9.57
CA THR A 37 -8.74 -28.31 8.52
C THR A 37 -8.16 -29.58 7.87
N PRO A 38 -8.13 -29.68 6.52
CA PRO A 38 -7.56 -30.84 5.85
C PRO A 38 -6.05 -30.94 6.08
N THR A 39 -5.59 -32.14 6.46
CA THR A 39 -4.17 -32.49 6.68
C THR A 39 -3.73 -33.58 5.71
N PHE A 40 -2.61 -33.40 5.03
CA PHE A 40 -2.11 -34.30 3.98
C PHE A 40 -0.77 -34.95 4.36
N ASP A 41 -0.57 -36.23 4.05
CA ASP A 41 0.74 -36.89 4.19
C ASP A 41 1.34 -37.07 2.79
N VAL A 42 2.48 -36.43 2.54
CA VAL A 42 3.13 -36.36 1.22
C VAL A 42 4.47 -37.08 1.28
N VAL A 43 4.63 -38.13 0.49
CA VAL A 43 5.92 -38.82 0.32
C VAL A 43 6.52 -38.42 -1.03
N ILE A 44 7.73 -37.86 -1.02
CA ILE A 44 8.40 -37.38 -2.23
C ILE A 44 9.86 -37.82 -2.27
N ALA A 45 10.35 -38.21 -3.44
CA ALA A 45 11.75 -38.55 -3.62
C ALA A 45 12.66 -37.30 -3.58
N GLU A 46 13.82 -37.44 -2.94
CA GLU A 46 14.86 -36.41 -2.93
C GLU A 46 15.20 -35.94 -4.37
N GLY A 47 15.30 -34.63 -4.56
CA GLY A 47 15.56 -33.98 -5.85
C GLY A 47 14.32 -33.61 -6.66
N LYS A 48 13.12 -34.12 -6.32
CA LYS A 48 11.87 -33.82 -7.04
C LYS A 48 11.25 -32.47 -6.64
N LYS A 49 10.39 -31.94 -7.51
CA LYS A 49 9.64 -30.70 -7.26
C LYS A 49 8.43 -30.99 -6.37
N LEU A 50 8.35 -30.31 -5.23
CA LEU A 50 7.17 -30.31 -4.35
C LEU A 50 6.30 -29.10 -4.68
N LYS A 51 4.99 -29.32 -4.80
CA LYS A 51 3.99 -28.25 -4.93
C LYS A 51 2.82 -28.54 -4.00
N LEU A 52 2.64 -27.71 -3.00
CA LEU A 52 1.49 -27.72 -2.10
C LEU A 52 0.56 -26.58 -2.52
N LYS A 53 -0.69 -26.88 -2.78
CA LYS A 53 -1.67 -25.89 -3.25
C LYS A 53 -3.03 -26.19 -2.67
N VAL A 54 -3.73 -25.15 -2.25
CA VAL A 54 -5.13 -25.22 -1.88
C VAL A 54 -5.97 -24.94 -3.13
N HIS A 55 -6.82 -25.89 -3.51
CA HIS A 55 -7.47 -25.91 -4.83
C HIS A 55 -8.88 -25.33 -4.86
N ASP A 56 -9.57 -25.24 -3.72
CA ASP A 56 -10.93 -24.71 -3.66
C ASP A 56 -11.13 -23.93 -2.36
N TYR A 57 -11.38 -22.64 -2.51
CA TYR A 57 -11.89 -21.80 -1.45
C TYR A 57 -13.32 -21.50 -1.81
N GLY A 58 -14.27 -22.36 -1.40
CA GLY A 58 -15.69 -22.15 -1.67
C GLY A 58 -16.09 -20.71 -1.35
N HIS A 59 -16.14 -19.86 -2.37
CA HIS A 59 -16.39 -18.41 -2.36
C HIS A 59 -15.77 -17.55 -1.22
N ARG A 60 -14.75 -18.03 -0.47
CA ARG A 60 -14.18 -17.32 0.69
C ARG A 60 -12.73 -16.89 0.44
N PRO A 61 -12.41 -15.58 0.46
CA PRO A 61 -11.04 -15.11 0.20
C PRO A 61 -10.09 -15.46 1.35
N LEU A 62 -8.88 -15.93 0.99
CA LEU A 62 -7.77 -16.13 1.92
C LEU A 62 -7.29 -14.79 2.52
N CYS A 63 -7.59 -14.51 3.77
CA CYS A 63 -7.05 -13.28 4.38
C CYS A 63 -5.62 -13.54 4.86
N ASN A 64 -4.63 -12.89 4.23
CA ASN A 64 -3.21 -12.89 4.63
C ASN A 64 -2.61 -14.29 4.89
N PRO A 65 -2.65 -15.19 3.89
CA PRO A 65 -2.16 -16.56 4.04
C PRO A 65 -0.63 -16.59 4.18
N VAL A 66 -0.12 -17.20 5.26
CA VAL A 66 1.32 -17.38 5.51
C VAL A 66 1.63 -18.86 5.62
N TRP A 67 2.66 -19.29 4.87
CA TRP A 67 3.21 -20.63 4.96
C TRP A 67 4.24 -20.74 6.09
N TYR A 68 4.12 -21.80 6.88
CA TYR A 68 5.04 -22.19 7.93
C TYR A 68 5.64 -23.55 7.63
N PHE A 69 6.92 -23.73 7.94
CA PHE A 69 7.62 -25.01 7.97
C PHE A 69 8.09 -25.28 9.40
N ASN A 70 7.62 -26.37 9.99
CA ASN A 70 7.87 -26.74 11.39
C ASN A 70 7.65 -25.57 12.36
N GLY A 71 6.53 -24.84 12.18
CA GLY A 71 6.15 -23.71 13.02
C GLY A 71 6.90 -22.40 12.77
N ARG A 72 7.79 -22.32 11.76
CA ARG A 72 8.50 -21.09 11.37
C ARG A 72 8.07 -20.60 9.98
N PRO A 73 7.89 -19.28 9.76
CA PRO A 73 7.53 -18.77 8.45
C PRO A 73 8.53 -19.20 7.37
N VAL A 74 8.02 -19.66 6.23
CA VAL A 74 8.89 -20.07 5.11
C VAL A 74 9.51 -18.82 4.47
N SER A 75 10.84 -18.79 4.38
CA SER A 75 11.58 -17.74 3.68
C SER A 75 11.96 -18.19 2.25
N LYS A 76 12.15 -17.21 1.34
CA LYS A 76 12.35 -17.40 -0.12
C LYS A 76 13.68 -18.07 -0.54
N SER A 77 14.30 -18.89 0.29
CA SER A 77 15.63 -19.46 0.02
C SER A 77 15.62 -20.89 -0.55
N ARG A 78 14.66 -21.73 -0.14
CA ARG A 78 14.57 -23.16 -0.56
C ARG A 78 13.20 -23.54 -1.13
N CYS A 79 12.14 -23.09 -0.47
CA CYS A 79 10.77 -23.20 -0.95
C CYS A 79 10.22 -21.80 -1.17
N ILE A 80 9.48 -21.61 -2.26
CA ILE A 80 8.96 -20.32 -2.69
C ILE A 80 7.48 -20.28 -2.30
N PRO A 81 7.10 -19.55 -1.24
CA PRO A 81 5.71 -19.36 -0.88
C PRO A 81 5.04 -18.31 -1.79
N SER A 82 3.76 -18.54 -2.07
CA SER A 82 2.84 -17.64 -2.77
C SER A 82 1.46 -17.70 -2.08
N TYR A 83 0.50 -16.93 -2.59
CA TYR A 83 -0.85 -16.86 -2.06
C TYR A 83 -1.60 -18.19 -2.27
N GLY A 84 -1.66 -19.02 -1.23
CA GLY A 84 -2.31 -20.35 -1.27
C GLY A 84 -1.51 -21.46 -1.95
N GLU A 85 -0.26 -21.19 -2.36
CA GLU A 85 0.61 -22.17 -3.03
C GLU A 85 2.05 -22.08 -2.46
N LEU A 86 2.70 -23.22 -2.27
CA LEU A 86 4.11 -23.34 -1.90
C LEU A 86 4.80 -24.29 -2.87
N VAL A 87 5.92 -23.84 -3.46
CA VAL A 87 6.69 -24.65 -4.41
C VAL A 87 8.14 -24.78 -3.95
N CYS A 88 8.60 -26.00 -3.72
CA CYS A 88 10.03 -26.30 -3.54
C CYS A 88 10.56 -26.88 -4.86
N PRO A 89 11.43 -26.18 -5.60
CA PRO A 89 11.88 -26.61 -6.93
C PRO A 89 12.60 -27.97 -6.93
N SER A 90 13.34 -28.27 -5.86
CA SER A 90 14.04 -29.53 -5.67
C SER A 90 14.20 -29.80 -4.17
N VAL A 91 13.46 -30.79 -3.64
CA VAL A 91 13.45 -31.09 -2.21
C VAL A 91 14.68 -31.87 -1.77
N LYS A 92 15.22 -31.53 -0.61
CA LYS A 92 16.28 -32.27 0.09
C LYS A 92 15.70 -32.98 1.31
N ARG A 93 16.47 -33.90 1.89
CA ARG A 93 16.09 -34.55 3.17
C ARG A 93 15.75 -33.58 4.30
N GLU A 94 16.40 -32.43 4.33
CA GLU A 94 16.18 -31.34 5.29
C GLU A 94 14.87 -30.56 5.09
N ASP A 95 14.16 -30.80 3.97
CA ASP A 95 12.85 -30.23 3.68
C ASP A 95 11.71 -31.18 4.13
N ALA A 96 12.03 -32.32 4.75
CA ALA A 96 11.03 -33.16 5.41
C ALA A 96 10.52 -32.48 6.70
N GLY A 97 9.20 -32.44 6.88
CA GLY A 97 8.57 -31.77 8.02
C GLY A 97 7.13 -31.34 7.75
N ARG A 98 6.56 -30.62 8.71
CA ARG A 98 5.17 -30.14 8.64
C ARG A 98 5.11 -28.77 7.98
N TYR A 99 4.25 -28.65 6.99
CA TYR A 99 3.95 -27.41 6.26
C TYR A 99 2.52 -26.98 6.53
N ASP A 100 2.36 -25.78 7.09
CA ASP A 100 1.06 -25.23 7.44
C ASP A 100 0.81 -23.93 6.70
N LEU A 101 -0.40 -23.76 6.17
CA LEU A 101 -0.90 -22.47 5.68
C LEU A 101 -1.88 -21.92 6.70
N TRP A 102 -1.58 -20.75 7.23
CA TRP A 102 -2.45 -20.04 8.16
C TRP A 102 -3.00 -18.78 7.50
N GLY A 103 -4.27 -18.48 7.69
CA GLY A 103 -4.88 -17.24 7.22
C GLY A 103 -6.14 -16.90 8.01
N GLY A 104 -6.61 -15.67 7.89
CA GLY A 104 -7.84 -15.21 8.54
C GLY A 104 -9.09 -15.72 7.82
N ASP A 105 -10.17 -15.88 8.59
CA ASP A 105 -11.50 -16.30 8.11
C ASP A 105 -12.32 -15.16 7.49
N GLY A 106 -11.80 -13.93 7.49
CA GLY A 106 -12.46 -12.74 6.96
C GLY A 106 -13.47 -12.08 7.90
N SER A 107 -13.63 -12.57 9.14
CA SER A 107 -14.49 -11.94 10.15
C SER A 107 -13.77 -10.85 10.97
N ARG A 108 -14.54 -9.98 11.63
CA ARG A 108 -14.05 -8.81 12.41
C ARG A 108 -13.23 -9.20 13.66
N HIS A 109 -13.04 -10.49 13.94
CA HIS A 109 -12.24 -10.98 15.05
C HIS A 109 -11.03 -11.72 14.48
N SER A 110 -9.85 -11.17 14.70
CA SER A 110 -8.56 -11.48 14.06
C SER A 110 -7.99 -12.85 14.44
N GLN A 111 -8.75 -13.93 14.29
CA GLN A 111 -8.30 -15.28 14.62
C GLN A 111 -7.69 -15.94 13.37
N ALA A 112 -6.37 -16.11 13.38
CA ALA A 112 -5.70 -16.88 12.33
C ALA A 112 -6.14 -18.35 12.44
N ARG A 113 -6.71 -18.89 11.37
CA ARG A 113 -7.15 -20.28 11.28
C ARG A 113 -6.14 -21.07 10.44
N LEU A 114 -5.92 -22.33 10.80
CA LEU A 114 -5.17 -23.26 9.98
C LEU A 114 -6.03 -23.59 8.75
N ILE A 115 -5.51 -23.33 7.56
CA ILE A 115 -6.23 -23.46 6.29
C ILE A 115 -5.81 -24.74 5.57
N PHE A 116 -4.54 -25.10 5.70
CA PHE A 116 -3.98 -26.30 5.10
C PHE A 116 -2.84 -26.80 5.98
N SER A 117 -2.71 -28.11 6.12
CA SER A 117 -1.58 -28.74 6.78
C SER A 117 -1.08 -29.91 5.95
N ALA A 118 0.24 -30.11 5.86
CA ALA A 118 0.81 -31.28 5.23
C ALA A 118 2.09 -31.75 5.91
N ASN A 119 2.20 -33.04 6.20
CA ASN A 119 3.44 -33.67 6.64
C ASN A 119 4.18 -34.24 5.43
N VAL A 120 5.35 -33.69 5.12
CA VAL A 120 6.16 -34.09 3.98
C VAL A 120 7.29 -35.00 4.44
N GLN A 121 7.38 -36.19 3.84
CA GLN A 121 8.48 -37.13 4.01
C GLN A 121 9.32 -37.20 2.73
N VAL A 122 10.63 -37.05 2.86
CA VAL A 122 11.56 -37.11 1.73
C VAL A 122 12.32 -38.43 1.76
N THR A 123 12.09 -39.29 0.76
CA THR A 123 12.73 -40.61 0.67
C THR A 123 13.94 -40.60 -0.27
N ARG A 124 14.95 -41.43 0.05
CA ARG A 124 15.95 -41.83 -0.95
C ARG A 124 15.23 -42.78 -1.88
N ALA A 125 15.07 -42.42 -3.15
CA ALA A 125 14.38 -43.29 -4.10
C ALA A 125 15.09 -44.64 -4.19
N VAL A 126 14.52 -45.65 -3.53
CA VAL A 126 14.77 -47.06 -3.82
C VAL A 126 13.40 -47.74 -3.83
N GLU A 127 13.17 -48.46 -4.91
CA GLU A 127 11.99 -49.24 -5.30
C GLU A 127 10.85 -48.53 -6.04
N ARG A 128 10.33 -49.31 -6.99
CA ARG A 128 9.67 -48.93 -8.22
C ARG A 128 8.17 -48.78 -8.01
N ASP A 129 7.58 -48.17 -9.02
CA ASP A 129 6.20 -48.30 -9.46
C ASP A 129 5.13 -47.35 -8.88
N LEU A 130 4.75 -46.45 -9.80
CA LEU A 130 3.48 -45.77 -10.03
C LEU A 130 3.13 -44.53 -9.19
N PRO A 131 2.52 -43.50 -9.83
CA PRO A 131 2.09 -42.28 -9.17
C PRO A 131 0.72 -42.52 -8.50
N GLU A 132 0.68 -42.60 -7.17
CA GLU A 132 -0.59 -42.59 -6.42
C GLU A 132 -0.80 -41.22 -5.76
N GLU A 133 -1.86 -40.53 -6.18
CA GLU A 133 -2.51 -39.51 -5.36
C GLU A 133 -3.02 -40.18 -4.08
N ARG A 134 -2.50 -39.78 -2.92
CA ARG A 134 -3.01 -40.22 -1.61
C ARG A 134 -3.54 -39.02 -0.84
N ILE A 135 -4.80 -39.12 -0.43
CA ILE A 135 -5.51 -38.15 0.43
C ILE A 135 -5.33 -38.62 1.88
N ALA A 136 -4.90 -37.73 2.79
CA ALA A 136 -4.72 -38.08 4.21
C ALA A 136 -5.78 -37.45 5.14
N LYS A 137 -5.86 -38.02 6.35
CA LYS A 137 -6.92 -37.83 7.35
C LYS A 137 -6.62 -36.69 8.32
N VAL A 138 -7.69 -36.09 8.83
CA VAL A 138 -7.74 -35.03 9.85
C VAL A 138 -7.34 -35.54 11.25
N GLN A 139 -6.50 -34.80 11.97
CA GLN A 139 -6.33 -34.90 13.43
C GLN A 139 -6.36 -33.49 14.05
N ASP A 140 -7.14 -33.35 15.13
CA ASP A 140 -7.35 -32.09 15.86
C ASP A 140 -6.40 -31.99 17.06
N GLU A 141 -5.50 -30.99 17.07
CA GLU A 141 -4.89 -30.47 18.30
C GLU A 141 -4.84 -28.93 18.25
N PRO A 142 -5.19 -28.23 19.35
CA PRO A 142 -5.22 -26.76 19.38
C PRO A 142 -3.80 -26.16 19.57
N PRO A 143 -3.54 -24.97 18.99
CA PRO A 143 -2.21 -24.35 19.02
C PRO A 143 -1.86 -23.73 20.39
N PRO A 144 -0.56 -23.63 20.73
CA PRO A 144 -0.10 -23.00 21.96
C PRO A 144 -0.31 -21.48 21.93
N PHE A 145 -0.81 -20.95 23.05
CA PHE A 145 -1.10 -19.54 23.26
C PHE A 145 0.21 -18.72 23.36
N PHE A 146 0.39 -17.74 22.47
CA PHE A 146 1.42 -16.70 22.59
C PHE A 146 0.75 -15.35 22.77
N GLU A 147 0.89 -14.74 23.94
CA GLU A 147 0.52 -13.34 24.17
C GLU A 147 1.44 -12.43 23.34
N ARG A 148 0.96 -11.99 22.18
CA ARG A 148 1.54 -10.85 21.46
C ARG A 148 1.01 -9.57 22.09
N LYS A 149 1.91 -8.70 22.55
CA LYS A 149 1.59 -7.31 22.86
C LYS A 149 1.02 -6.64 21.60
N ASN A 150 -0.31 -6.61 21.52
CA ASN A 150 -1.07 -5.82 20.56
C ASN A 150 -0.83 -4.33 20.85
N ARG A 151 0.14 -3.71 20.17
CA ARG A 151 -0.04 -2.31 19.79
C ARG A 151 -0.82 -2.31 18.48
N VAL A 152 -2.13 -2.34 18.62
CA VAL A 152 -3.03 -1.89 17.56
C VAL A 152 -2.86 -0.38 17.49
N GLU A 153 -2.06 0.10 16.54
CA GLU A 153 -2.08 1.51 16.14
C GLU A 153 -3.07 1.62 14.97
N ASN A 154 -4.29 2.10 15.27
CA ASN A 154 -5.42 2.28 14.35
C ASN A 154 -5.21 3.41 13.30
N ASP A 155 -3.98 3.69 12.88
CA ASP A 155 -3.66 4.91 12.10
C ASP A 155 -2.70 4.65 10.94
N CYS A 156 -2.82 3.55 10.21
CA CYS A 156 -2.00 3.41 9.01
C CYS A 156 -2.54 4.22 7.83
N PHE A 157 -1.65 4.86 7.10
CA PHE A 157 -1.89 5.42 5.79
C PHE A 157 -1.58 4.39 4.69
N CYS A 158 -2.63 3.82 4.09
CA CYS A 158 -2.50 2.97 2.90
C CYS A 158 -3.12 3.62 1.67
N SER A 159 -2.95 4.94 1.52
CA SER A 159 -3.51 5.73 0.41
C SER A 159 -5.03 5.57 0.22
N GLY A 160 -5.76 5.20 1.27
CA GLY A 160 -7.20 4.91 1.22
C GLY A 160 -7.57 3.59 0.52
N VAL A 161 -6.59 2.73 0.23
CA VAL A 161 -6.78 1.45 -0.48
C VAL A 161 -7.18 0.33 0.47
N THR A 162 -6.66 0.35 1.69
CA THR A 162 -6.87 -0.68 2.72
C THR A 162 -6.69 -0.07 4.10
N GLU A 163 -7.24 -0.71 5.13
CA GLU A 163 -6.93 -0.40 6.53
C GLU A 163 -6.00 -1.46 7.14
N ARG A 164 -5.59 -2.47 6.33
CA ARG A 164 -4.72 -3.56 6.75
C ARG A 164 -3.26 -3.20 6.50
N CYS A 165 -2.51 -3.12 7.57
CA CYS A 165 -1.13 -2.66 7.57
C CYS A 165 -0.38 -3.18 8.81
N ARG A 166 0.93 -2.96 8.80
CA ARG A 166 1.81 -3.05 9.96
C ARG A 166 2.95 -2.05 9.80
N MET A 167 3.75 -1.82 10.85
CA MET A 167 5.01 -1.12 10.67
C MET A 167 6.03 -2.01 9.96
N ALA A 168 6.78 -1.44 9.01
CA ALA A 168 7.78 -2.18 8.26
C ALA A 168 8.91 -2.66 9.20
N LEU A 169 9.13 -3.98 9.27
CA LEU A 169 10.05 -4.59 10.24
C LEU A 169 11.52 -4.60 9.78
N ASP A 170 11.77 -4.56 8.48
CA ASP A 170 13.10 -4.73 7.86
C ASP A 170 13.56 -3.47 7.11
N LEU A 171 13.20 -2.28 7.61
CA LEU A 171 13.66 -1.01 7.06
C LEU A 171 14.60 -0.27 8.01
N TYR A 172 15.67 0.26 7.43
CA TYR A 172 16.71 1.04 8.08
C TYR A 172 16.65 2.49 7.62
N ARG A 173 17.10 3.39 8.46
CA ARG A 173 17.21 4.81 8.13
C ARG A 173 18.36 4.97 7.14
N MET A 174 18.10 5.74 6.09
CA MET A 174 19.03 6.16 5.06
C MET A 174 19.03 7.68 5.03
N ARG A 175 20.16 8.31 4.70
CA ARG A 175 20.22 9.76 4.52
C ARG A 175 20.60 10.12 3.10
N LYS A 176 19.71 10.81 2.40
CA LYS A 176 20.01 11.36 1.08
C LYS A 176 20.42 12.82 1.18
N THR A 177 21.53 13.18 0.55
CA THR A 177 22.09 14.55 0.56
C THR A 177 22.15 15.15 -0.83
N TYR A 178 22.03 16.48 -0.92
CA TYR A 178 22.10 17.21 -2.19
C TYR A 178 22.66 18.63 -2.00
N ASP A 179 23.56 19.05 -2.89
CA ASP A 179 24.12 20.40 -2.90
C ASP A 179 23.12 21.38 -3.53
N LEU A 180 22.74 22.41 -2.77
CA LEU A 180 21.79 23.45 -3.19
C LEU A 180 22.46 24.58 -3.97
N SER A 181 23.78 24.58 -4.06
CA SER A 181 24.55 25.63 -4.75
C SER A 181 24.24 25.66 -6.25
N ASN A 182 24.22 26.86 -6.83
CA ASN A 182 23.99 27.10 -8.27
C ASN A 182 22.63 26.66 -8.82
N LEU A 183 21.64 26.38 -7.97
CA LEU A 183 20.27 26.16 -8.43
C LEU A 183 19.64 27.46 -8.92
N THR A 184 18.90 27.39 -10.03
CA THR A 184 18.18 28.52 -10.59
C THR A 184 16.95 28.84 -9.75
N ALA A 185 16.78 30.12 -9.45
CA ALA A 185 15.61 30.58 -8.73
C ALA A 185 14.43 30.77 -9.68
N VAL A 186 13.26 30.33 -9.25
CA VAL A 186 11.96 30.53 -9.87
C VAL A 186 11.10 31.41 -8.96
N ARG A 187 10.12 32.10 -9.54
CA ARG A 187 9.09 32.82 -8.78
C ARG A 187 7.82 32.00 -8.75
N LEU A 188 7.20 31.90 -7.58
CA LEU A 188 5.87 31.30 -7.43
C LEU A 188 4.83 32.42 -7.29
N GLY A 189 3.73 32.38 -8.06
CA GLY A 189 2.52 33.19 -7.83
C GLY A 189 2.33 34.51 -8.61
N GLY A 190 2.60 34.60 -9.92
CA GLY A 190 2.24 35.77 -10.74
C GLY A 190 3.08 37.05 -10.46
N GLU A 191 3.14 37.98 -11.42
CA GLU A 191 4.21 38.98 -11.52
C GLU A 191 4.20 40.13 -10.49
N SER A 192 5.42 40.63 -10.23
CA SER A 192 5.88 41.82 -9.48
C SER A 192 6.11 41.72 -7.95
N SER A 193 5.58 40.73 -7.23
CA SER A 193 5.82 40.54 -5.77
C SER A 193 6.18 39.09 -5.36
N GLY A 194 6.37 38.19 -6.33
CA GLY A 194 6.67 36.78 -6.06
C GLY A 194 8.02 36.58 -5.35
N ALA A 195 8.01 35.84 -4.22
CA ALA A 195 9.23 35.44 -3.53
C ALA A 195 10.08 34.50 -4.42
N ASN A 196 11.39 34.59 -4.29
CA ASN A 196 12.31 33.69 -4.99
C ASN A 196 12.33 32.33 -4.28
N TYR A 197 12.24 31.26 -5.06
CA TYR A 197 12.42 29.89 -4.59
C TYR A 197 13.40 29.16 -5.49
N ILE A 198 14.19 28.24 -4.94
CA ILE A 198 14.90 27.24 -5.74
C ILE A 198 14.03 25.99 -5.87
N ARG A 199 13.99 25.40 -7.07
CA ARG A 199 13.29 24.13 -7.30
C ARG A 199 14.25 22.96 -7.10
N ILE A 200 13.93 22.06 -6.18
CA ILE A 200 14.71 20.84 -5.97
C ILE A 200 14.42 19.85 -7.11
N PRO A 201 15.44 19.31 -7.79
CA PRO A 201 15.21 18.32 -8.84
C PRO A 201 14.54 17.05 -8.31
N LEU A 202 13.46 16.61 -8.96
CA LEU A 202 12.74 15.39 -8.54
C LEU A 202 13.60 14.12 -8.62
N SER A 203 14.64 14.09 -9.47
CA SER A 203 15.60 12.97 -9.52
C SER A 203 16.29 12.76 -8.17
N VAL A 204 16.49 13.83 -7.40
CA VAL A 204 17.02 13.78 -6.04
C VAL A 204 15.96 13.25 -5.07
N LEU A 205 14.70 13.58 -5.27
CA LEU A 205 13.60 13.23 -4.34
C LEU A 205 12.87 11.93 -4.71
N LEU A 206 13.28 11.24 -5.78
CA LEU A 206 12.65 10.01 -6.32
C LEU A 206 11.17 10.16 -6.69
N GLY A 207 10.58 11.36 -6.59
CA GLY A 207 9.16 11.65 -6.84
C GLY A 207 8.19 11.09 -5.78
N ASN A 208 8.68 10.26 -4.87
CA ASN A 208 7.94 9.64 -3.78
C ASN A 208 8.81 9.71 -2.51
N LEU A 209 8.33 10.46 -1.53
CA LEU A 209 8.96 10.66 -0.23
C LEU A 209 8.18 10.00 0.92
N ILE A 210 7.31 9.03 0.63
CA ILE A 210 6.48 8.38 1.65
C ILE A 210 7.34 7.71 2.74
N THR A 211 8.48 7.14 2.35
CA THR A 211 9.45 6.52 3.27
C THR A 211 10.23 7.54 4.11
N ALA A 212 10.07 8.83 3.84
CA ALA A 212 10.64 9.90 4.66
C ALA A 212 9.73 10.31 5.83
N TYR A 213 8.50 9.78 5.90
CA TYR A 213 7.57 10.10 6.99
C TYR A 213 8.12 9.69 8.36
N GLY A 214 8.07 10.62 9.31
CA GLY A 214 8.72 10.49 10.62
C GLY A 214 10.24 10.68 10.61
N GLY A 215 10.86 10.86 9.45
CA GLY A 215 12.24 11.31 9.28
C GLY A 215 12.36 12.84 9.33
N TYR A 216 13.58 13.33 9.09
CA TYR A 216 13.88 14.75 9.11
C TYR A 216 14.39 15.27 7.77
N MET A 217 13.89 16.44 7.37
CA MET A 217 14.45 17.29 6.31
C MET A 217 15.32 18.36 6.94
N ARG A 218 16.58 18.47 6.52
CA ARG A 218 17.53 19.48 7.02
C ARG A 218 18.08 20.30 5.88
N PHE A 219 18.12 21.61 6.07
CA PHE A 219 18.67 22.53 5.08
C PHE A 219 19.11 23.83 5.75
N PRO A 220 20.04 24.56 5.12
CA PRO A 220 20.40 25.90 5.57
C PRO A 220 19.27 26.89 5.23
N VAL A 221 18.76 27.57 6.23
CA VAL A 221 17.75 28.63 6.11
C VAL A 221 18.37 29.84 5.42
N THR A 222 17.60 30.46 4.52
CA THR A 222 18.01 31.65 3.76
C THR A 222 17.54 32.94 4.45
N GLU A 223 18.16 34.07 4.14
CA GLU A 223 17.74 35.38 4.67
C GLU A 223 16.30 35.72 4.28
N GLU A 224 15.83 35.26 3.11
CA GLU A 224 14.45 35.43 2.67
C GLU A 224 13.45 34.74 3.61
N CYS A 225 13.86 33.65 4.27
CA CYS A 225 13.07 32.96 5.27
C CYS A 225 12.95 33.73 6.59
N TYR A 226 14.02 34.42 6.99
CA TYR A 226 14.05 35.26 8.18
C TYR A 226 13.30 36.57 8.00
N THR A 227 13.45 37.18 6.83
CA THR A 227 12.86 38.50 6.50
C THR A 227 11.34 38.48 6.55
N ASP A 228 10.72 37.38 6.10
CA ASP A 228 9.26 37.27 6.05
C ASP A 228 8.82 35.88 6.51
N ARG A 229 8.72 35.67 7.83
CA ARG A 229 8.29 34.40 8.43
C ARG A 229 6.80 34.08 8.21
N SER A 230 6.02 35.03 7.68
CA SER A 230 4.60 34.82 7.36
C SER A 230 4.40 33.95 6.11
N LYS A 231 5.47 33.72 5.34
CA LYS A 231 5.48 32.89 4.13
C LYS A 231 6.22 31.58 4.33
N PRO A 232 5.88 30.53 3.57
CA PRO A 232 6.53 29.23 3.72
C PRO A 232 7.99 29.28 3.25
N CYS A 233 8.86 28.61 3.99
CA CYS A 233 10.25 28.36 3.64
C CYS A 233 10.42 27.17 2.72
N VAL A 234 9.58 26.16 2.88
CA VAL A 234 9.53 25.01 1.97
C VAL A 234 8.11 24.87 1.46
N VAL A 235 7.94 24.64 0.17
CA VAL A 235 6.65 24.33 -0.45
C VAL A 235 6.76 23.01 -1.20
N MET A 236 5.89 22.07 -0.90
CA MET A 236 5.74 20.82 -1.66
C MET A 236 4.39 20.84 -2.37
N VAL A 237 4.40 20.59 -3.68
CA VAL A 237 3.19 20.57 -4.51
C VAL A 237 2.84 19.13 -4.83
N ASP A 238 1.57 18.77 -4.59
CA ASP A 238 1.02 17.46 -4.91
C ASP A 238 0.84 17.33 -6.43
N LYS A 239 1.29 16.22 -7.00
CA LYS A 239 1.13 15.94 -8.44
C LYS A 239 -0.28 15.49 -8.80
N ARG A 240 -1.02 14.88 -7.88
CA ARG A 240 -2.41 14.41 -8.10
C ARG A 240 -3.38 15.58 -8.06
N ASN A 241 -3.11 16.56 -7.21
CA ASN A 241 -3.88 17.78 -7.09
C ASN A 241 -2.95 19.00 -7.11
N MET A 242 -2.73 19.59 -8.28
CA MET A 242 -1.82 20.73 -8.44
C MET A 242 -2.27 21.99 -7.68
N HIS A 243 -3.53 22.04 -7.26
CA HIS A 243 -4.05 23.11 -6.39
C HIS A 243 -3.80 22.82 -4.90
N ARG A 244 -3.18 21.69 -4.56
CA ARG A 244 -2.83 21.32 -3.19
C ARG A 244 -1.32 21.43 -3.00
N ALA A 245 -0.93 22.25 -2.03
CA ALA A 245 0.46 22.37 -1.61
C ALA A 245 0.55 22.37 -0.08
N VAL A 246 1.67 21.88 0.45
CA VAL A 246 1.99 21.95 1.88
C VAL A 246 3.23 22.81 2.09
N GLY A 247 3.18 23.64 3.13
CA GLY A 247 4.19 24.64 3.45
C GLY A 247 4.80 24.41 4.83
N TYR A 248 6.12 24.47 4.92
CA TYR A 248 6.82 24.62 6.19
C TYR A 248 7.10 26.10 6.44
N PHE A 249 6.73 26.60 7.61
CA PHE A 249 6.96 27.98 8.03
C PHE A 249 8.02 28.00 9.12
N LEU A 250 8.98 28.91 9.01
CA LEU A 250 10.07 29.00 9.97
C LEU A 250 9.54 29.48 11.33
N PRO A 251 9.77 28.74 12.43
CA PRO A 251 9.39 29.17 13.76
C PRO A 251 10.02 30.52 14.13
N THR A 252 9.28 31.36 14.86
CA THR A 252 9.76 32.67 15.31
C THR A 252 10.96 32.58 16.26
N SER A 253 11.06 31.48 17.00
CA SER A 253 12.16 31.17 17.93
C SER A 253 13.42 30.64 17.24
N HIS A 254 13.37 30.27 15.96
CA HIS A 254 14.53 29.73 15.26
C HIS A 254 15.44 30.86 14.75
N ASP A 255 16.71 30.80 15.07
CA ASP A 255 17.75 31.81 14.77
C ASP A 255 19.04 31.21 14.18
N GLN A 256 19.08 29.89 13.93
CA GLN A 256 20.27 29.19 13.46
C GLN A 256 20.31 29.06 11.93
N ARG A 257 21.51 29.03 11.35
CA ARG A 257 21.63 28.84 9.89
C ARG A 257 21.03 27.51 9.42
N GLN A 258 21.12 26.44 10.21
CA GLN A 258 20.62 25.11 9.84
C GLN A 258 19.30 24.82 10.55
N VAL A 259 18.31 24.36 9.80
CA VAL A 259 17.03 23.89 10.37
C VAL A 259 16.88 22.38 10.18
N GLN A 260 16.23 21.74 11.15
CA GLN A 260 15.81 20.35 11.09
C GLN A 260 14.29 20.28 11.25
N VAL A 261 13.60 19.83 10.22
CA VAL A 261 12.14 19.77 10.15
C VAL A 261 11.69 18.33 10.16
N LEU A 262 10.82 17.97 11.10
CA LEU A 262 10.20 16.65 11.13
C LEU A 262 9.18 16.53 10.00
N LEU A 263 9.27 15.45 9.21
CA LEU A 263 8.29 15.13 8.17
C LEU A 263 7.07 14.44 8.81
N LYS A 264 6.28 15.24 9.52
CA LYS A 264 4.95 14.90 10.04
C LYS A 264 4.01 16.08 9.86
N GLU A 265 2.74 15.81 9.61
CA GLU A 265 1.69 16.80 9.37
C GLU A 265 1.67 17.93 10.42
N SER A 266 1.95 17.61 11.69
CA SER A 266 2.02 18.58 12.79
C SER A 266 3.05 19.71 12.64
N ASN A 267 4.03 19.58 11.73
CA ASN A 267 5.06 20.59 11.48
C ASN A 267 4.83 21.39 10.20
N TRP A 268 3.78 21.07 9.44
CA TRP A 268 3.49 21.63 8.13
C TRP A 268 2.08 22.22 8.10
N LYS A 269 1.80 23.06 7.11
CA LYS A 269 0.47 23.64 6.92
C LYS A 269 0.00 23.42 5.50
N LEU A 270 -1.30 23.20 5.34
CA LEU A 270 -1.93 23.24 4.03
C LEU A 270 -1.87 24.67 3.49
N LEU A 271 -1.48 24.84 2.23
CA LEU A 271 -1.48 26.13 1.56
C LEU A 271 -2.74 26.27 0.71
N PRO A 272 -3.31 27.49 0.58
CA PRO A 272 -4.41 27.75 -0.33
C PRO A 272 -4.01 27.45 -1.77
N ALA A 273 -5.01 27.15 -2.61
CA ALA A 273 -4.79 26.85 -4.02
C ALA A 273 -4.04 28.00 -4.71
N ILE A 274 -3.01 27.65 -5.49
CA ILE A 274 -2.10 28.61 -6.13
C ILE A 274 -2.84 29.57 -7.09
N ASP A 275 -3.98 29.13 -7.64
CA ASP A 275 -4.81 29.91 -8.57
C ASP A 275 -5.90 30.75 -7.86
N GLU A 276 -6.17 30.49 -6.57
CA GLU A 276 -7.16 31.19 -5.75
C GLU A 276 -6.47 31.81 -4.53
N LEU A 277 -5.64 32.82 -4.78
CA LEU A 277 -5.09 33.74 -3.76
C LEU A 277 -6.19 34.65 -3.14
N SER A 278 -7.44 34.20 -3.10
CA SER A 278 -8.59 34.93 -2.58
C SER A 278 -9.42 34.05 -1.65
N ASP A 279 -9.46 34.42 -0.37
CA ASP A 279 -10.57 34.17 0.55
C ASP A 279 -10.94 32.73 0.94
N ARG A 280 -9.98 31.79 0.97
CA ARG A 280 -10.14 30.63 1.87
C ARG A 280 -9.59 30.97 3.24
N ASP A 281 -10.50 31.28 4.16
CA ASP A 281 -10.27 31.21 5.60
C ASP A 281 -9.63 29.85 5.88
N SER A 282 -8.36 29.85 6.30
CA SER A 282 -7.51 28.68 6.43
C SER A 282 -7.91 27.85 7.65
N GLY A 283 -9.11 27.26 7.60
CA GLY A 283 -9.69 26.46 8.68
C GLY A 283 -9.44 24.97 8.57
N ASP A 284 -8.97 24.47 7.42
CA ASP A 284 -8.67 23.05 7.24
C ASP A 284 -7.29 22.71 7.82
N GLU A 285 -7.28 21.94 8.91
CA GLU A 285 -6.05 21.37 9.46
C GLU A 285 -5.42 20.38 8.49
N LEU A 286 -4.08 20.41 8.37
CA LEU A 286 -3.35 19.44 7.57
C LEU A 286 -3.44 18.06 8.24
N THR A 287 -4.26 17.17 7.69
CA THR A 287 -4.38 15.80 8.20
C THR A 287 -3.20 14.94 7.77
N LYS A 288 -2.93 13.87 8.54
CA LYS A 288 -1.94 12.85 8.18
C LYS A 288 -2.17 12.30 6.77
N PHE A 289 -3.44 12.05 6.42
CA PHE A 289 -3.81 11.56 5.09
C PHE A 289 -3.38 12.52 3.96
N ILE A 290 -3.69 13.80 4.11
CA ILE A 290 -3.35 14.82 3.10
C ILE A 290 -1.83 14.97 2.97
N PHE A 291 -1.12 14.98 4.11
CA PHE A 291 0.34 15.08 4.12
C PHE A 291 1.00 13.87 3.48
N MET A 292 0.61 12.65 3.88
CA MET A 292 1.13 11.41 3.32
C MET A 292 0.80 11.24 1.84
N SER A 293 -0.41 11.63 1.41
CA SER A 293 -0.76 11.63 -0.02
C SER A 293 0.15 12.58 -0.81
N THR A 294 0.42 13.78 -0.28
CA THR A 294 1.36 14.73 -0.89
C THR A 294 2.77 14.14 -1.01
N LEU A 295 3.28 13.51 0.05
CA LEU A 295 4.60 12.85 0.03
C LEU A 295 4.67 11.70 -0.98
N SER A 296 3.57 11.00 -1.20
CA SER A 296 3.51 9.82 -2.07
C SER A 296 3.72 10.14 -3.56
N ASN A 297 3.44 11.38 -3.97
CA ASN A 297 3.49 11.78 -5.37
C ASN A 297 3.80 13.27 -5.53
N ILE A 298 5.04 13.64 -5.24
CA ILE A 298 5.47 15.04 -5.27
C ILE A 298 5.70 15.51 -6.71
N HIS A 299 5.09 16.64 -7.08
CA HIS A 299 5.34 17.32 -8.34
C HIS A 299 6.58 18.23 -8.28
N SER A 300 6.75 18.93 -7.17
CA SER A 300 7.88 19.84 -6.99
C SER A 300 8.07 20.19 -5.52
N VAL A 301 9.32 20.32 -5.11
CA VAL A 301 9.70 20.89 -3.82
C VAL A 301 10.48 22.18 -4.08
N TYR A 302 10.10 23.22 -3.36
CA TYR A 302 10.70 24.54 -3.43
C TYR A 302 11.26 24.92 -2.07
N ILE A 303 12.46 25.49 -2.05
CA ILE A 303 13.03 26.13 -0.85
C ILE A 303 13.18 27.62 -1.15
N ARG A 304 12.66 28.46 -0.25
CA ARG A 304 12.66 29.92 -0.44
C ARG A 304 14.08 30.49 -0.34
N GLY A 305 14.40 31.44 -1.21
CA GLY A 305 15.70 32.11 -1.28
C GLY A 305 16.65 31.52 -2.33
N ARG A 306 17.95 31.83 -2.19
CA ARG A 306 19.00 31.42 -3.14
C ARG A 306 20.32 31.07 -2.44
N TYR A 307 21.02 30.06 -2.95
CA TYR A 307 22.35 29.66 -2.48
C TYR A 307 23.41 30.12 -3.49
N ARG A 308 23.77 31.42 -3.42
CA ARG A 308 24.62 32.10 -4.42
C ARG A 308 26.09 31.65 -4.40
N THR A 309 26.64 31.37 -3.23
CA THR A 309 28.04 31.00 -3.07
C THR A 309 28.12 29.52 -2.78
N ARG A 310 28.97 28.78 -3.51
CA ARG A 310 29.25 27.38 -3.20
C ARG A 310 29.85 27.31 -1.79
N SER A 311 29.18 26.57 -0.91
CA SER A 311 29.58 26.35 0.47
C SER A 311 29.31 24.89 0.80
N GLU A 312 30.23 24.25 1.51
CA GLU A 312 30.04 22.88 1.99
C GLU A 312 28.84 22.76 2.95
N GLU A 313 28.38 23.89 3.49
CA GLU A 313 27.20 23.94 4.35
C GLU A 313 25.87 24.00 3.58
N ASN A 314 25.87 24.21 2.26
CA ASN A 314 24.67 24.34 1.41
C ASN A 314 24.04 22.98 1.06
N ILE A 315 23.96 22.07 2.03
CA ILE A 315 23.48 20.71 1.82
C ILE A 315 22.04 20.59 2.31
N LEU A 316 21.16 20.15 1.41
CA LEU A 316 19.87 19.56 1.78
C LEU A 316 20.11 18.09 2.17
N SER A 317 19.58 17.66 3.31
CA SER A 317 19.54 16.24 3.66
C SER A 317 18.13 15.80 4.06
N ILE A 318 17.75 14.59 3.68
CA ILE A 318 16.45 13.99 4.01
C ILE A 318 16.69 12.59 4.53
N ASP A 319 16.19 12.30 5.73
CA ASP A 319 16.15 10.95 6.27
C ASP A 319 14.97 10.19 5.62
N MET A 320 15.25 9.00 5.09
CA MET A 320 14.27 8.12 4.44
C MET A 320 14.45 6.68 4.95
N ALA A 321 13.50 5.79 4.65
CA ALA A 321 13.62 4.37 4.91
C ALA A 321 14.18 3.62 3.67
N SER A 322 15.07 2.67 3.93
CA SER A 322 15.73 1.81 2.94
C SER A 322 15.83 0.38 3.45
N SER A 323 15.90 -0.60 2.56
CA SER A 323 16.20 -1.99 2.92
C SER A 323 17.69 -2.24 3.18
N TYR A 324 18.55 -1.26 2.89
CA TYR A 324 19.98 -1.32 3.15
C TYR A 324 20.32 -0.62 4.47
N ASP A 325 21.05 -1.32 5.34
CA ASP A 325 21.50 -0.78 6.63
C ASP A 325 22.78 0.04 6.46
N GLU A 326 22.64 1.37 6.56
CA GLU A 326 23.77 2.32 6.59
C GLU A 326 24.27 2.60 8.02
N GLY A 327 23.76 1.89 9.03
CA GLY A 327 24.12 2.09 10.44
C GLY A 327 23.39 3.26 11.12
N LEU A 328 22.32 3.80 10.51
CA LEU A 328 21.53 4.91 11.06
C LEU A 328 20.32 4.45 11.90
N GLY A 329 20.24 3.14 12.17
CA GLY A 329 19.19 2.49 12.97
C GLY A 329 17.95 2.10 12.17
N THR A 330 17.04 1.37 12.81
CA THR A 330 15.79 0.90 12.19
C THR A 330 14.73 2.00 12.14
N VAL A 331 13.79 1.85 11.20
CA VAL A 331 12.64 2.75 11.03
C VAL A 331 11.40 2.12 11.67
N THR A 332 10.69 2.90 12.48
CA THR A 332 9.45 2.47 13.15
C THR A 332 8.26 3.34 12.80
N THR A 333 8.40 4.22 11.80
CA THR A 333 7.38 5.21 11.40
C THR A 333 6.84 4.98 9.99
N VAL A 334 7.44 4.06 9.23
CA VAL A 334 6.98 3.68 7.88
C VAL A 334 6.15 2.42 8.00
N GLU A 335 4.94 2.51 7.46
CA GLU A 335 4.02 1.38 7.38
C GLU A 335 4.25 0.53 6.13
N GLU A 336 3.74 -0.68 6.19
CA GLU A 336 3.69 -1.67 5.13
C GLU A 336 2.24 -2.17 5.06
N CYS A 337 1.57 -1.84 3.95
CA CYS A 337 0.16 -2.10 3.71
C CYS A 337 -0.06 -3.36 2.87
N ASP A 338 -1.17 -4.05 3.14
CA ASP A 338 -1.62 -5.18 2.35
C ASP A 338 -2.44 -4.69 1.14
N CYS A 339 -1.77 -4.41 0.03
CA CYS A 339 -2.38 -3.78 -1.14
C CYS A 339 -3.30 -4.72 -1.94
N HIS A 340 -4.47 -4.20 -2.31
CA HIS A 340 -5.39 -4.85 -3.26
C HIS A 340 -4.75 -5.00 -4.65
N PRO A 341 -5.22 -5.96 -5.48
CA PRO A 341 -4.74 -6.13 -6.85
C PRO A 341 -4.75 -4.82 -7.64
N GLY A 342 -3.65 -4.55 -8.33
CA GLY A 342 -3.46 -3.33 -9.11
C GLY A 342 -2.81 -2.17 -8.37
N TYR A 343 -2.66 -2.26 -7.04
CA TYR A 343 -1.92 -1.29 -6.23
C TYR A 343 -0.60 -1.87 -5.74
N GLY A 344 0.40 -1.01 -5.56
CA GLY A 344 1.72 -1.38 -5.08
C GLY A 344 2.44 -0.23 -4.37
N GLY A 345 3.62 -0.53 -3.84
CA GLY A 345 4.32 0.36 -2.90
C GLY A 345 4.03 -0.01 -1.44
N LEU A 346 4.75 0.62 -0.50
CA LEU A 346 4.60 0.33 0.92
C LEU A 346 3.26 0.81 1.49
N SER A 347 2.68 1.86 0.92
CA SER A 347 1.38 2.43 1.31
C SER A 347 0.35 2.34 0.19
N CYS A 348 0.50 1.38 -0.72
CA CYS A 348 -0.37 1.21 -1.91
C CYS A 348 -0.48 2.46 -2.79
N GLU A 349 0.55 3.29 -2.77
CA GLU A 349 0.51 4.64 -3.31
C GLU A 349 0.68 4.70 -4.84
N ARG A 350 1.15 3.63 -5.48
CA ARG A 350 1.29 3.55 -6.94
C ARG A 350 0.45 2.43 -7.52
N CYS A 351 0.12 2.55 -8.80
CA CYS A 351 -0.45 1.43 -9.52
C CYS A 351 0.65 0.44 -9.91
N GLU A 352 0.33 -0.85 -9.83
CA GLU A 352 1.20 -1.92 -10.30
C GLU A 352 1.33 -1.92 -11.82
N LYS A 353 2.35 -2.62 -12.31
CA LYS A 353 2.58 -2.71 -13.76
C LYS A 353 1.35 -3.32 -14.46
N GLY A 354 0.85 -2.62 -15.48
CA GLY A 354 -0.36 -3.04 -16.23
C GLY A 354 -1.65 -2.40 -15.73
N TYR A 355 -1.57 -1.54 -14.70
CA TYR A 355 -2.67 -0.75 -14.19
C TYR A 355 -2.39 0.74 -14.37
N LEU A 356 -3.43 1.53 -14.61
CA LEU A 356 -3.34 2.98 -14.63
C LEU A 356 -4.35 3.56 -13.64
N ARG A 357 -3.98 4.68 -13.03
CA ARG A 357 -4.85 5.39 -12.11
C ARG A 357 -5.87 6.21 -12.90
N THR A 358 -7.14 5.97 -12.66
CA THR A 358 -8.25 6.83 -13.11
C THR A 358 -8.83 7.60 -11.93
N TYR A 359 -9.34 8.80 -12.18
CA TYR A 359 -9.95 9.68 -11.18
C TYR A 359 -11.46 9.83 -11.41
N ASP A 360 -12.08 8.84 -12.07
CA ASP A 360 -13.53 8.77 -12.19
C ASP A 360 -14.18 8.82 -10.79
N SER A 361 -15.38 9.39 -10.72
CA SER A 361 -16.07 10.03 -9.58
C SER A 361 -16.21 9.25 -8.24
N ILE A 362 -15.60 8.08 -8.10
CA ILE A 362 -15.67 7.21 -6.92
C ILE A 362 -14.60 7.59 -5.87
N SER A 363 -13.44 8.12 -6.27
CA SER A 363 -12.37 8.50 -5.34
C SER A 363 -11.59 9.73 -5.79
N PRO A 364 -11.41 10.76 -4.93
CA PRO A 364 -10.58 11.93 -5.25
C PRO A 364 -9.09 11.58 -5.36
N GLU A 365 -8.65 10.47 -4.77
CA GLU A 365 -7.27 9.97 -4.89
C GLU A 365 -7.08 9.02 -6.08
N GLY A 366 -8.16 8.72 -6.79
CA GLY A 366 -8.21 7.84 -7.95
C GLY A 366 -8.06 6.36 -7.61
N ILE A 367 -8.49 5.51 -8.54
CA ILE A 367 -8.44 4.06 -8.45
C ILE A 367 -7.53 3.48 -9.53
N CYS A 368 -6.79 2.42 -9.20
CA CYS A 368 -5.97 1.69 -10.17
C CYS A 368 -6.83 0.65 -10.90
N LEU A 369 -7.00 0.82 -12.21
CA LEU A 369 -7.70 -0.13 -13.08
C LEU A 369 -6.72 -0.75 -14.08
N SER A 370 -6.95 -2.00 -14.43
CA SER A 370 -6.17 -2.66 -15.47
C SER A 370 -6.43 -2.00 -16.83
N ILE A 371 -5.45 -2.06 -17.73
CA ILE A 371 -5.60 -1.52 -19.09
C ILE A 371 -6.87 -2.06 -19.81
N PRO A 372 -7.21 -3.37 -19.73
CA PRO A 372 -8.45 -3.88 -20.31
C PRO A 372 -9.73 -3.26 -19.69
N GLU A 373 -9.77 -3.08 -18.38
CA GLU A 373 -10.93 -2.47 -17.69
C GLU A 373 -11.11 -1.01 -18.11
N LEU A 374 -10.01 -0.26 -18.23
CA LEU A 374 -10.03 1.12 -18.72
C LEU A 374 -10.54 1.23 -20.15
N TRP A 375 -10.13 0.29 -21.00
CA TRP A 375 -10.59 0.23 -22.38
C TRP A 375 -12.11 0.00 -22.47
N GLU A 376 -12.65 -0.91 -21.67
CA GLU A 376 -14.10 -1.14 -21.62
C GLU A 376 -14.87 0.03 -21.00
N LEU A 377 -14.28 0.72 -20.01
CA LEU A 377 -14.85 1.93 -19.43
C LEU A 377 -14.94 3.06 -20.47
N HIS A 378 -13.85 3.33 -21.19
CA HIS A 378 -13.84 4.32 -22.27
C HIS A 378 -14.86 3.99 -23.37
N LYS A 379 -14.94 2.72 -23.81
CA LYS A 379 -15.95 2.31 -24.81
C LYS A 379 -17.38 2.60 -24.36
N LYS A 380 -17.71 2.41 -23.09
CA LYS A 380 -19.04 2.70 -22.56
C LYS A 380 -19.35 4.20 -22.63
N ILE A 381 -18.39 5.05 -22.27
CA ILE A 381 -18.53 6.51 -22.32
C ILE A 381 -18.73 6.98 -23.78
N TYR A 382 -17.94 6.47 -24.72
CA TYR A 382 -18.02 6.87 -26.14
C TYR A 382 -19.13 6.19 -26.95
N ARG A 383 -19.85 5.19 -26.39
CA ARG A 383 -21.06 4.61 -27.01
C ARG A 383 -22.34 5.32 -26.57
N GLN A 384 -22.27 6.19 -25.56
CA GLN A 384 -23.41 6.94 -25.03
C GLN A 384 -23.51 8.38 -25.56
N ASN A 385 -22.51 8.83 -26.33
CA ASN A 385 -22.53 10.05 -27.14
C ASN A 385 -22.59 9.69 -28.62
#